data_AF-A8UNZ0-F1
#
_entry.id   AF-A8UNZ0-F1
#
_cell.length_a   1.000
_cell.length_b   1.000
_cell.length_c   1.000
_cell.angle_alpha   90.00
_cell.angle_beta   90.00
_cell.angle_gamma   90.00
#
_symmetry.space_group_name_H-M   'P 1'
#
loop_
_entity.id
_entity.type
_entity.pdbx_description
1 polymer ?
#
loop_
_entity_poly.entity_id
_entity_poly.type
_entity_poly.pdbx_seq_one_letter_code
_entity_poly.pdbx_strand_id
1 'polypeptide(L)'
;MTKAELYKELNYVNHSREKRLFYANLVIDNPKLVKPLLEILFDVDDKISPRAAWVFEFMCGEKLEEIIPHLDIFTENVSKVHLDPAVRPVAKICEYLIKAYYSKTDHPIKSSLSETHKERIVEACFDWMINDEKIAPKAYSMNSLYLLGNEYDWIHPELATILERDFQMQSSGFKARARHILKKIKK
;
A
#
# COMPACT_ATOMS: atom_id res chain seq x y z
N MET A 1 22.93 11.31 -7.18
CA MET A 1 21.63 11.95 -6.99
C MET A 1 21.37 12.19 -5.51
N THR A 2 21.17 13.44 -5.11
CA THR A 2 20.75 13.88 -3.77
C THR A 2 19.22 13.88 -3.66
N LYS A 3 18.66 14.07 -2.45
CA LYS A 3 17.21 14.26 -2.27
C LYS A 3 16.66 15.42 -3.12
N ALA A 4 17.37 16.55 -3.16
CA ALA A 4 16.94 17.73 -3.92
C ALA A 4 16.96 17.48 -5.43
N GLU A 5 17.93 16.72 -5.94
CA GLU A 5 17.97 16.30 -7.34
C GLU A 5 16.84 15.32 -7.66
N LEU A 6 16.60 14.33 -6.79
CA LEU A 6 15.49 13.38 -6.94
C LEU A 6 14.14 14.10 -6.95
N TYR A 7 13.93 15.06 -6.05
CA TYR A 7 12.72 15.87 -6.01
C TYR A 7 12.47 16.60 -7.34
N LYS A 8 13.52 17.18 -7.94
CA LYS A 8 13.43 17.80 -9.27
C LYS A 8 13.07 16.77 -10.34
N GLU A 9 13.72 15.61 -10.34
CA GLU A 9 13.45 14.52 -11.27
C GLU A 9 12.00 14.01 -11.21
N LEU A 10 11.39 13.96 -10.02
CA LEU A 10 10.00 13.56 -9.87
C LEU A 10 9.02 14.50 -10.62
N ASN A 11 9.43 15.73 -10.99
CA ASN A 11 8.63 16.61 -11.85
C ASN A 11 8.43 16.06 -13.28
N TYR A 12 9.22 15.08 -13.71
CA TYR A 12 9.08 14.42 -15.01
C TYR A 12 8.38 13.06 -14.94
N VAL A 13 8.09 12.57 -13.73
CA VAL A 13 7.23 11.39 -13.55
C VAL A 13 5.80 11.75 -13.95
N ASN A 14 5.20 10.92 -14.80
CA ASN A 14 3.82 11.07 -15.25
C ASN A 14 3.01 9.78 -15.03
N HIS A 15 1.78 9.74 -15.55
CA HIS A 15 0.87 8.62 -15.36
C HIS A 15 1.21 7.37 -16.21
N SER A 16 2.16 7.49 -17.15
CA SER A 16 2.54 6.38 -18.02
C SER A 16 3.29 5.30 -17.25
N ARG A 17 3.02 4.04 -17.60
CA ARG A 17 3.72 2.89 -17.06
C ARG A 17 5.23 2.97 -17.34
N GLU A 18 5.58 3.40 -18.55
CA GLU A 18 6.97 3.56 -19.01
C GLU A 18 7.77 4.48 -18.08
N LYS A 19 7.27 5.70 -17.81
CA LYS A 19 7.99 6.64 -16.95
C LYS A 19 8.08 6.17 -15.51
N ARG A 20 7.01 5.59 -14.97
CA ARG A 20 7.03 5.05 -13.59
C ARG A 20 8.03 3.91 -13.45
N LEU A 21 8.09 3.01 -14.44
CA LEU A 21 9.06 1.92 -14.46
C LEU A 21 10.50 2.42 -14.64
N PHE A 22 10.71 3.42 -15.49
CA PHE A 22 12.03 4.06 -15.65
C PHE A 22 12.56 4.59 -14.30
N TYR A 23 11.75 5.36 -13.57
CA TYR A 23 12.16 5.90 -12.27
C TYR A 23 12.23 4.83 -11.18
N ALA A 24 11.41 3.79 -11.23
CA ALA A 24 11.52 2.66 -10.33
C ALA A 24 12.87 1.93 -10.51
N ASN A 25 13.27 1.64 -11.75
CA ASN A 25 14.57 1.03 -12.05
C ASN A 25 15.72 1.93 -11.63
N LEU A 26 15.61 3.25 -11.82
CA LEU A 26 16.61 4.20 -11.32
C LEU A 26 16.82 4.08 -9.80
N VAL A 27 15.74 3.90 -9.04
CA VAL A 27 15.81 3.73 -7.57
C VAL A 27 16.33 2.35 -7.19
N ILE A 28 15.93 1.29 -7.91
CA ILE A 28 16.45 -0.08 -7.73
C ILE A 28 17.97 -0.13 -7.96
N ASP A 29 18.46 0.53 -9.02
CA ASP A 29 19.88 0.60 -9.35
C ASP A 29 20.66 1.51 -8.38
N ASN A 30 19.96 2.30 -7.56
CA ASN A 30 20.55 3.23 -6.59
C ASN A 30 19.82 3.17 -5.23
N PRO A 31 19.97 2.08 -4.44
CA PRO A 31 19.19 1.86 -3.21
C PRO A 31 19.27 2.99 -2.18
N LYS A 32 20.36 3.76 -2.17
CA LYS A 32 20.50 5.00 -1.36
C LYS A 32 19.42 6.06 -1.63
N LEU A 33 18.68 5.96 -2.73
CA LEU A 33 17.58 6.84 -3.10
C LEU A 33 16.23 6.43 -2.50
N VAL A 34 16.10 5.20 -1.99
CA VAL A 34 14.84 4.71 -1.42
C VAL A 34 14.43 5.54 -0.21
N LYS A 35 15.34 5.82 0.72
CA LYS A 35 15.06 6.69 1.88
C LYS A 35 14.65 8.12 1.45
N PRO A 36 15.42 8.85 0.60
CA PRO A 36 14.98 10.13 0.05
C PRO A 36 13.62 10.09 -0.65
N LEU A 37 13.32 9.02 -1.39
CA LEU A 37 12.03 8.85 -2.05
C LEU A 37 10.89 8.74 -1.04
N LEU A 38 11.08 7.96 0.03
CA LEU A 38 10.13 7.84 1.13
C LEU A 38 9.93 9.16 1.88
N GLU A 39 11.01 9.91 2.12
CA GLU A 39 10.90 11.24 2.74
C GLU A 39 10.09 12.22 1.90
N ILE A 40 10.11 12.11 0.56
CA ILE A 40 9.27 12.94 -0.34
C ILE A 40 7.84 12.40 -0.39
N LEU A 41 7.66 11.07 -0.37
CA LEU A 41 6.35 10.42 -0.35
C LEU A 41 5.55 10.81 0.91
N PHE A 42 6.22 10.90 2.06
CA PHE A 42 5.60 11.24 3.33
C PHE A 42 5.62 12.74 3.65
N ASP A 43 6.02 13.59 2.70
CA ASP A 43 5.69 15.01 2.72
C ASP A 43 4.26 15.18 2.19
N VAL A 44 3.29 14.80 3.03
CA VAL A 44 1.91 14.47 2.61
C VAL A 44 1.11 15.66 2.07
N ASP A 45 1.59 16.89 2.27
CA ASP A 45 0.99 18.11 1.72
C ASP A 45 1.69 18.58 0.43
N ASP A 46 2.81 17.97 0.06
CA ASP A 46 3.54 18.30 -1.16
C ASP A 46 2.87 17.66 -2.39
N LYS A 47 2.73 18.44 -3.45
CA LYS A 47 2.16 18.00 -4.74
C LYS A 47 3.02 16.96 -5.47
N ILE A 48 4.28 16.81 -5.10
CA ILE A 48 5.21 15.81 -5.63
C ILE A 48 5.10 14.48 -4.89
N SER A 49 4.58 14.45 -3.66
CA SER A 49 4.42 13.22 -2.88
C SER A 49 3.68 12.10 -3.61
N PRO A 50 2.62 12.34 -4.43
CA PRO A 50 1.97 11.26 -5.16
C PRO A 50 2.85 10.66 -6.26
N ARG A 51 3.77 11.44 -6.82
CA ARG A 51 4.73 10.95 -7.82
C ARG A 51 5.79 10.07 -7.19
N ALA A 52 6.27 10.43 -6.00
CA ALA A 52 7.12 9.56 -5.20
C ALA A 52 6.40 8.25 -4.86
N ALA A 53 5.11 8.31 -4.49
CA ALA A 53 4.28 7.14 -4.23
C ALA A 53 4.17 6.21 -5.45
N TRP A 54 4.01 6.76 -6.68
CA TRP A 54 3.98 5.95 -7.90
C TRP A 54 5.30 5.24 -8.17
N VAL A 55 6.42 5.95 -8.02
CA VAL A 55 7.76 5.37 -8.22
C VAL A 55 8.00 4.27 -7.20
N PHE A 56 7.67 4.51 -5.93
CA PHE A 56 7.87 3.55 -4.86
C PHE A 56 6.97 2.31 -5.01
N GLU A 57 5.73 2.46 -5.46
CA GLU A 57 4.83 1.33 -5.76
C GLU A 57 5.36 0.47 -6.91
N PHE A 58 5.89 1.09 -7.96
CA PHE A 58 6.49 0.35 -9.06
C PHE A 58 7.77 -0.36 -8.63
N MET A 59 8.62 0.30 -7.84
CA MET A 59 9.81 -0.31 -7.26
C MET A 59 9.44 -1.55 -6.45
N CYS A 60 8.45 -1.46 -5.57
CA CYS A 60 7.95 -2.61 -4.79
C CYS A 60 7.31 -3.70 -5.66
N GLY A 61 6.75 -3.34 -6.82
CA GLY A 61 6.18 -4.28 -7.77
C GLY A 61 7.25 -5.09 -8.53
N GLU A 62 8.41 -4.49 -8.80
CA GLU A 62 9.53 -5.15 -9.49
C GLU A 62 10.47 -5.88 -8.51
N LYS A 63 10.75 -5.26 -7.35
CA LYS A 63 11.72 -5.75 -6.37
C LYS A 63 11.29 -5.41 -4.95
N LEU A 64 10.33 -6.20 -4.43
CA LEU A 64 9.69 -5.94 -3.14
C LEU A 64 10.67 -5.94 -1.97
N GLU A 65 11.72 -6.75 -2.01
CA GLU A 65 12.71 -6.87 -0.93
C GLU A 65 13.47 -5.56 -0.64
N GLU A 66 13.53 -4.61 -1.57
CA GLU A 66 14.19 -3.30 -1.37
C GLU A 66 13.49 -2.43 -0.31
N ILE A 67 12.23 -2.74 0.04
CA ILE A 67 11.54 -2.05 1.14
C ILE A 67 12.02 -2.50 2.52
N ILE A 68 12.66 -3.67 2.65
CA ILE A 68 12.97 -4.30 3.96
C ILE A 68 13.73 -3.35 4.90
N PRO A 69 14.79 -2.65 4.46
CA PRO A 69 15.52 -1.70 5.31
C PRO A 69 14.70 -0.45 5.71
N HIS A 70 13.50 -0.30 5.18
CA HIS A 70 12.66 0.89 5.29
C HIS A 70 11.23 0.59 5.77
N LEU A 71 10.97 -0.64 6.24
CA LEU A 71 9.63 -1.04 6.72
C LEU A 71 9.14 -0.18 7.88
N ASP A 72 10.02 0.17 8.82
CA ASP A 72 9.67 1.08 9.92
C ASP A 72 9.23 2.44 9.38
N ILE A 73 10.06 3.09 8.54
CA ILE A 73 9.76 4.39 7.93
C ILE A 73 8.44 4.33 7.16
N PHE A 74 8.22 3.26 6.39
CA PHE A 74 7.01 3.10 5.60
C PHE A 74 5.76 2.95 6.48
N THR A 75 5.78 2.00 7.42
CA THR A 75 4.60 1.68 8.25
C THR A 75 4.31 2.74 9.30
N GLU A 76 5.28 3.54 9.73
CA GLU A 76 5.05 4.67 10.66
C GLU A 76 4.33 5.85 10.04
N ASN A 77 4.36 5.96 8.71
CA ASN A 77 3.88 7.15 8.01
C ASN A 77 2.73 6.86 7.05
N VAL A 78 2.38 5.58 6.80
CA VAL A 78 1.28 5.18 5.90
C VAL A 78 -0.06 5.85 6.25
N SER A 79 -0.41 5.94 7.53
CA SER A 79 -1.67 6.56 7.98
C SER A 79 -1.73 8.07 7.77
N LYS A 80 -0.59 8.72 7.52
CA LYS A 80 -0.53 10.17 7.27
C LYS A 80 -0.90 10.54 5.83
N VAL A 81 -0.83 9.58 4.91
CA VAL A 81 -1.04 9.82 3.48
C VAL A 81 -2.52 10.08 3.22
N HIS A 82 -2.85 11.30 2.77
CA HIS A 82 -4.24 11.73 2.56
C HIS A 82 -4.56 12.18 1.12
N LEU A 83 -3.54 12.45 0.29
CA LEU A 83 -3.77 12.83 -1.10
C LEU A 83 -4.24 11.62 -1.93
N ASP A 84 -5.46 11.67 -2.48
CA ASP A 84 -6.06 10.62 -3.33
C ASP A 84 -5.07 9.92 -4.29
N PRO A 85 -4.19 10.63 -5.04
CA PRO A 85 -3.31 9.98 -6.01
C PRO A 85 -2.14 9.23 -5.36
N ALA A 86 -1.86 9.47 -4.08
CA ALA A 86 -0.85 8.81 -3.26
C ALA A 86 -1.42 7.65 -2.43
N VAL A 87 -2.66 7.77 -1.92
CA VAL A 87 -3.31 6.73 -1.10
C VAL A 87 -3.38 5.40 -1.84
N ARG A 88 -3.81 5.41 -3.12
CA ARG A 88 -3.92 4.17 -3.93
C ARG A 88 -2.59 3.39 -4.03
N PRO A 89 -1.47 4.02 -4.46
CA PRO A 89 -0.16 3.36 -4.49
C PRO A 89 0.26 2.78 -3.14
N VAL A 90 0.05 3.55 -2.06
CA VAL A 90 0.45 3.14 -0.71
C VAL A 90 -0.37 1.94 -0.23
N ALA A 91 -1.70 1.94 -0.41
CA ALA A 91 -2.56 0.80 -0.11
C ALA A 91 -2.16 -0.46 -0.91
N LYS A 92 -1.71 -0.28 -2.16
CA LYS A 92 -1.24 -1.38 -3.00
C LYS A 92 0.09 -1.96 -2.50
N ILE A 93 1.01 -1.13 -2.01
CA ILE A 93 2.25 -1.59 -1.37
C ILE A 93 1.94 -2.40 -0.12
N CYS A 94 1.00 -1.96 0.73
CA CYS A 94 0.51 -2.76 1.86
C CYS A 94 0.03 -4.14 1.39
N GLU A 95 -0.76 -4.20 0.31
CA GLU A 95 -1.22 -5.49 -0.25
C GLU A 95 -0.06 -6.36 -0.76
N TYR A 96 0.97 -5.79 -1.38
CA TYR A 96 2.16 -6.54 -1.79
C TYR A 96 2.88 -7.17 -0.59
N LEU A 97 3.10 -6.40 0.48
CA LEU A 97 3.74 -6.88 1.71
C LEU A 97 2.96 -8.04 2.32
N ILE A 98 1.64 -7.86 2.50
CA ILE A 98 0.79 -8.88 3.12
C ILE A 98 0.66 -10.13 2.24
N LYS A 99 0.56 -9.98 0.92
CA LYS A 99 0.57 -11.14 0.00
C LYS A 99 1.89 -11.91 0.05
N ALA A 100 3.02 -11.22 0.13
CA ALA A 100 4.33 -11.85 0.22
C ALA A 100 4.50 -12.59 1.56
N TYR A 101 4.02 -11.99 2.66
CA TYR A 101 4.02 -12.60 3.99
C TYR A 101 3.19 -13.90 4.04
N TYR A 102 1.96 -13.90 3.52
CA TYR A 102 1.10 -15.09 3.47
C TYR A 102 1.30 -15.97 2.22
N SER A 103 2.31 -15.70 1.41
CA SER A 103 2.59 -16.50 0.20
C SER A 103 2.95 -17.93 0.57
N LYS A 104 2.64 -18.89 -0.31
CA LYS A 104 3.13 -20.28 -0.15
C LYS A 104 4.62 -20.39 -0.46
N THR A 105 5.10 -19.59 -1.41
CA THR A 105 6.52 -19.50 -1.75
C THR A 105 7.25 -18.76 -0.63
N ASP A 106 8.46 -19.19 -0.32
CA ASP A 106 9.31 -18.46 0.63
C ASP A 106 9.68 -17.08 0.07
N HIS A 107 9.72 -16.09 0.96
CA HIS A 107 9.99 -14.70 0.58
C HIS A 107 10.65 -13.96 1.77
N PRO A 108 11.68 -13.13 1.55
CA PRO A 108 12.37 -12.40 2.63
C PRO A 108 11.46 -11.53 3.51
N ILE A 109 10.31 -11.13 2.97
CA ILE A 109 9.26 -10.38 3.70
C ILE A 109 8.71 -11.18 4.89
N LYS A 110 8.62 -12.50 4.81
CA LYS A 110 8.08 -13.35 5.89
C LYS A 110 8.83 -13.21 7.20
N SER A 111 10.15 -13.09 7.13
CA SER A 111 11.03 -12.90 8.29
C SER A 111 11.26 -11.43 8.64
N SER A 112 10.83 -10.50 7.79
CA SER A 112 11.09 -9.06 7.95
C SER A 112 9.89 -8.26 8.46
N LEU A 113 8.66 -8.75 8.25
CA LEU A 113 7.46 -8.11 8.78
C LEU A 113 7.28 -8.47 10.27
N SER A 114 7.39 -7.47 11.15
CA SER A 114 7.13 -7.60 12.58
C SER A 114 5.62 -7.48 12.88
N GLU A 115 5.22 -7.83 14.10
CA GLU A 115 3.86 -7.55 14.60
C GLU A 115 3.50 -6.06 14.45
N THR A 116 4.39 -5.16 14.87
CA THR A 116 4.16 -3.72 14.79
C THR A 116 3.97 -3.24 13.34
N HIS A 117 4.70 -3.81 12.37
CA HIS A 117 4.46 -3.51 10.95
C HIS A 117 3.06 -3.93 10.51
N LYS A 118 2.61 -5.13 10.91
CA LYS A 118 1.29 -5.66 10.57
C LYS A 118 0.18 -4.84 11.21
N GLU A 119 0.29 -4.51 12.49
CA GLU A 119 -0.69 -3.68 13.22
C GLU A 119 -0.90 -2.32 12.55
N ARG A 120 0.19 -1.62 12.18
CA ARG A 120 0.12 -0.33 11.46
C ARG A 120 -0.52 -0.47 10.07
N ILE A 121 -0.27 -1.58 9.37
CA ILE A 121 -0.92 -1.87 8.09
C ILE A 121 -2.43 -2.14 8.29
N VAL A 122 -2.80 -2.88 9.33
CA VAL A 122 -4.20 -3.16 9.70
C VAL A 122 -4.94 -1.85 9.97
N GLU A 123 -4.39 -0.98 10.81
CA GLU A 123 -4.96 0.33 11.15
C GLU A 123 -5.23 1.17 9.90
N ALA A 124 -4.20 1.39 9.07
CA ALA A 124 -4.36 2.17 7.84
C ALA A 124 -5.38 1.55 6.87
N CYS A 125 -5.41 0.22 6.77
CA CYS A 125 -6.36 -0.47 5.91
C CYS A 125 -7.81 -0.30 6.39
N PHE A 126 -8.07 -0.35 7.70
CA PHE A 126 -9.39 -0.07 8.25
C PHE A 126 -9.78 1.40 8.10
N ASP A 127 -8.86 2.34 8.32
CA ASP A 127 -9.09 3.76 8.09
C ASP A 127 -9.55 4.03 6.66
N TRP A 128 -8.86 3.47 5.65
CA TRP A 128 -9.28 3.62 4.25
C TRP A 128 -10.62 2.95 3.96
N MET A 129 -10.97 1.86 4.65
CA MET A 129 -12.26 1.21 4.49
C MET A 129 -13.40 2.07 5.04
N ILE A 130 -13.19 2.72 6.18
CA ILE A 130 -14.17 3.52 6.90
C ILE A 130 -14.35 4.91 6.27
N ASN A 131 -13.26 5.57 5.88
CA ASN A 131 -13.28 6.93 5.34
C ASN A 131 -13.81 7.00 3.89
N ASP A 132 -14.12 8.20 3.40
CA ASP A 132 -14.59 8.45 2.03
C ASP A 132 -13.43 8.39 1.01
N GLU A 133 -12.85 7.19 0.89
CA GLU A 133 -11.76 6.91 -0.04
C GLU A 133 -12.25 6.37 -1.38
N LYS A 134 -11.41 6.52 -2.41
CA LYS A 134 -11.68 5.89 -3.71
C LYS A 134 -11.75 4.37 -3.59
N ILE A 135 -12.42 3.75 -4.56
CA ILE A 135 -12.66 2.29 -4.59
C ILE A 135 -11.35 1.49 -4.61
N ALA A 136 -10.30 1.99 -5.26
CA ALA A 136 -9.05 1.24 -5.43
C ALA A 136 -8.29 1.02 -4.10
N PRO A 137 -8.01 2.05 -3.27
CA PRO A 137 -7.53 1.86 -1.91
C PRO A 137 -8.33 0.81 -1.12
N LYS A 138 -9.65 0.98 -1.04
CA LYS A 138 -10.54 0.04 -0.34
C LYS A 138 -10.39 -1.39 -0.83
N ALA A 139 -10.29 -1.60 -2.15
CA ALA A 139 -10.11 -2.94 -2.71
C ALA A 139 -8.79 -3.60 -2.29
N TYR A 140 -7.70 -2.85 -2.20
CA TYR A 140 -6.41 -3.34 -1.70
C TYR A 140 -6.47 -3.60 -0.19
N SER A 141 -7.12 -2.73 0.58
CA SER A 141 -7.37 -2.91 2.02
C SER A 141 -8.16 -4.18 2.31
N MET A 142 -9.27 -4.41 1.59
CA MET A 142 -10.11 -5.61 1.77
C MET A 142 -9.31 -6.90 1.65
N ASN A 143 -8.41 -6.99 0.66
CA ASN A 143 -7.62 -8.19 0.46
C ASN A 143 -6.54 -8.34 1.54
N SER A 144 -5.90 -7.25 1.94
CA SER A 144 -4.90 -7.24 3.01
C SER A 144 -5.53 -7.68 4.34
N LEU A 145 -6.64 -7.05 4.73
CA LEU A 145 -7.40 -7.38 5.95
C LEU A 145 -7.92 -8.82 5.92
N TYR A 146 -8.42 -9.30 4.78
CA TYR A 146 -8.83 -10.70 4.67
C TYR A 146 -7.67 -11.68 4.94
N LEU A 147 -6.47 -11.40 4.44
CA LEU A 147 -5.30 -12.25 4.69
C LEU A 147 -4.86 -12.17 6.16
N LEU A 148 -4.81 -10.95 6.72
CA LEU A 148 -4.44 -10.70 8.11
C LEU A 148 -5.43 -11.32 9.12
N GLY A 149 -6.71 -11.42 8.77
CA GLY A 149 -7.69 -12.08 9.62
C GLY A 149 -7.55 -13.61 9.72
N ASN A 150 -6.61 -14.24 9.00
CA ASN A 150 -6.21 -15.62 9.30
C ASN A 150 -5.29 -15.72 10.53
N GLU A 151 -4.80 -14.58 11.01
CA GLU A 151 -3.88 -14.47 12.15
C GLU A 151 -4.51 -13.68 13.31
N TYR A 152 -5.29 -12.64 13.01
CA TYR A 152 -5.99 -11.84 14.00
C TYR A 152 -7.51 -12.09 13.93
N ASP A 153 -8.02 -12.89 14.88
CA ASP A 153 -9.41 -13.38 14.89
C ASP A 153 -10.49 -12.28 14.82
N TRP A 154 -10.18 -11.07 15.29
CA TRP A 154 -11.11 -9.94 15.30
C TRP A 154 -11.27 -9.25 13.93
N ILE A 155 -10.33 -9.44 12.99
CA ILE A 155 -10.32 -8.72 11.72
C ILE A 155 -11.44 -9.18 10.79
N HIS A 156 -11.70 -10.49 10.68
CA HIS A 156 -12.76 -11.00 9.80
C HIS A 156 -14.16 -10.53 10.21
N PRO A 157 -14.56 -10.59 11.50
CA PRO A 157 -15.81 -9.99 11.97
C PRO A 157 -15.92 -8.50 11.62
N GLU A 158 -14.90 -7.70 11.93
CA GLU A 158 -14.93 -6.24 11.70
C GLU A 158 -15.01 -5.91 10.20
N LEU A 159 -14.22 -6.60 9.38
CA LEU A 159 -14.25 -6.45 7.93
C LEU A 159 -15.64 -6.81 7.37
N ALA A 160 -16.25 -7.89 7.86
CA ALA A 160 -17.59 -8.28 7.42
C ALA A 160 -18.63 -7.21 7.76
N THR A 161 -18.59 -6.65 8.98
CA THR A 161 -19.48 -5.57 9.42
C THR A 161 -19.39 -4.36 8.49
N ILE A 162 -18.18 -3.88 8.16
CA ILE A 162 -17.99 -2.74 7.25
C ILE A 162 -18.52 -3.07 5.85
N LEU A 163 -18.19 -4.25 5.32
CA LEU A 163 -18.61 -4.66 3.98
C LEU A 163 -20.12 -4.78 3.85
N GLU A 164 -20.82 -5.29 4.86
CA GLU A 164 -22.27 -5.44 4.88
C GLU A 164 -22.98 -4.09 5.05
N ARG A 165 -22.49 -3.23 5.96
CA ARG A 165 -23.01 -1.88 6.19
C ARG A 165 -22.96 -1.01 4.93
N ASP A 166 -21.80 -0.97 4.29
CA ASP A 166 -21.55 -0.06 3.16
C ASP A 166 -22.02 -0.65 1.83
N PHE A 167 -22.39 -1.94 1.81
CA PHE A 167 -22.63 -2.71 0.60
C PHE A 167 -23.55 -1.99 -0.38
N GLN A 168 -24.72 -1.51 0.06
CA GLN A 168 -25.75 -0.96 -0.83
C GLN A 168 -25.39 0.41 -1.40
N MET A 169 -24.65 1.22 -0.63
CA MET A 169 -24.29 2.60 -0.97
C MET A 169 -23.07 2.68 -1.91
N GLN A 170 -22.31 1.59 -2.03
CA GLN A 170 -21.06 1.58 -2.77
C GLN A 170 -21.21 1.18 -4.25
N SER A 171 -20.17 1.47 -5.03
CA SER A 171 -20.09 1.16 -6.46
C SER A 171 -20.21 -0.33 -6.79
N SER A 172 -20.54 -0.66 -8.05
CA SER A 172 -20.56 -2.05 -8.54
C SER A 172 -19.21 -2.77 -8.37
N GLY A 173 -18.10 -2.05 -8.53
CA GLY A 173 -16.75 -2.60 -8.34
C GLY A 173 -16.47 -2.98 -6.89
N PHE A 174 -16.85 -2.11 -5.94
CA PHE A 174 -16.79 -2.40 -4.51
C PHE A 174 -17.67 -3.61 -4.16
N LYS A 175 -18.95 -3.59 -4.57
CA LYS A 175 -19.92 -4.68 -4.31
C LYS A 175 -19.40 -6.04 -4.80
N ALA A 176 -18.76 -6.09 -5.96
CA ALA A 176 -18.19 -7.32 -6.50
C ALA A 176 -17.06 -7.87 -5.61
N ARG A 177 -16.15 -7.01 -5.15
CA ARG A 177 -15.07 -7.39 -4.22
C ARG A 177 -15.62 -7.81 -2.87
N ALA A 178 -16.54 -7.03 -2.30
CA ALA A 178 -17.18 -7.30 -1.01
C ALA A 178 -17.83 -8.70 -0.98
N ARG A 179 -18.62 -9.06 -2.01
CA ARG A 179 -19.22 -10.40 -2.12
C ARG A 179 -18.18 -11.52 -2.10
N HIS A 180 -17.08 -11.33 -2.81
CA HIS A 180 -16.03 -12.34 -2.89
C HIS A 180 -15.33 -12.53 -1.53
N ILE A 181 -15.05 -11.44 -0.82
CA ILE A 181 -14.43 -11.48 0.51
C ILE A 181 -15.39 -12.07 1.55
N LEU A 182 -16.65 -11.62 1.61
CA LEU A 182 -17.66 -12.17 2.52
C LEU A 182 -17.87 -13.68 2.31
N LYS A 183 -17.85 -14.14 1.04
CA LYS A 183 -17.93 -15.57 0.74
C LYS A 183 -16.71 -16.35 1.25
N LYS A 184 -15.54 -15.73 1.26
CA LYS A 184 -14.30 -16.35 1.76
C LYS A 184 -14.24 -16.38 3.29
N ILE A 185 -14.78 -15.36 3.97
CA ILE A 185 -14.86 -15.31 5.44
C ILE A 185 -15.84 -16.36 5.98
N LYS A 186 -16.93 -16.63 5.27
CA LYS A 186 -17.96 -17.61 5.69
C LYS A 186 -17.59 -19.07 5.42
N LYS A 187 -16.42 -19.33 4.82
CA LYS A 187 -15.94 -20.67 4.48
C LYS A 187 -14.95 -21.15 5.52
#